data_AF-A0A2V7FXB0-F1
#
_entry.id   AF-A0A2V7FXB0-F1
#
_cell.length_a   1.000
_cell.length_b   1.000
_cell.length_c   1.000
_cell.angle_alpha   90.00
_cell.angle_beta   90.00
_cell.angle_gamma   90.00
#
_symmetry.space_group_name_H-M   'P 1'
#
loop_
_entity.id
_entity.type
_entity.pdbx_description
1 polymer ?
#
loop_
_entity_poly.entity_id
_entity_poly.type
_entity_poly.pdbx_seq_one_letter_code
_entity_poly.pdbx_strand_id
1 'polypeptide(L)'
;MGAELTLTTSVFPSDEATREYFDRLGRGADWRPLAADPDAEYDEEVEVDLSALEPLVALPGSPDRVVPVTEVEGTPIDQVVVGSCTNSSWEDMWAVGHAIRGKRVAPSLSLVVFPGSARILEVMAR
;
A
#
# COMPACT_ATOMS: atom_id res chain seq x y z
N MET A 1 -0.28 -3.90 -7.43
CA MET A 1 0.60 -5.08 -7.31
C MET A 1 0.50 -5.91 -8.59
N GLY A 2 0.93 -5.37 -9.74
CA GLY A 2 0.71 -6.02 -11.04
C GLY A 2 1.56 -7.27 -11.28
N ALA A 3 2.70 -7.38 -10.60
CA ALA A 3 3.61 -8.53 -10.74
C ALA A 3 2.94 -9.86 -10.36
N GLU A 4 2.08 -9.88 -9.35
CA GLU A 4 1.36 -11.09 -8.92
C GLU A 4 0.30 -11.53 -9.93
N LEU A 5 -0.14 -10.63 -10.81
CA LEU A 5 -1.05 -10.91 -11.93
C LEU A 5 -0.31 -11.24 -13.22
N THR A 6 1.01 -11.45 -13.16
CA THR A 6 1.88 -11.74 -14.30
C THR A 6 1.96 -10.61 -15.35
N LEU A 7 1.60 -9.38 -14.97
CA LEU A 7 1.74 -8.22 -15.84
C LEU A 7 3.21 -7.92 -16.08
N THR A 8 3.56 -7.49 -17.29
CA THR A 8 4.93 -7.03 -17.61
C THR A 8 5.34 -5.85 -16.74
N THR A 9 4.40 -4.91 -16.52
CA THR A 9 4.58 -3.76 -15.62
C THR A 9 3.23 -3.13 -15.31
N SER A 10 3.21 -2.19 -14.37
CA SER A 10 2.07 -1.32 -14.11
C SER A 10 2.58 0.11 -13.92
N VAL A 11 1.87 1.08 -14.49
CA VAL A 11 2.26 2.49 -14.43
C VAL A 11 1.05 3.34 -14.10
N PHE A 12 1.27 4.42 -13.37
CA PHE A 12 0.30 5.50 -13.20
C PHE A 12 0.80 6.74 -13.98
N PRO A 13 -0.11 7.61 -14.43
CA PRO A 13 0.26 8.93 -14.93
C PRO A 13 1.13 9.69 -13.92
N SER A 14 2.03 10.52 -14.44
CA SER A 14 2.81 11.46 -13.62
C SER A 14 2.00 12.75 -13.48
N ASP A 15 1.25 12.85 -12.38
CA ASP A 15 0.29 13.91 -12.07
C ASP A 15 0.76 14.82 -10.89
N GLU A 16 -0.17 15.58 -10.31
CA GLU A 16 0.13 16.45 -9.16
C GLU A 16 0.60 15.68 -7.92
N ALA A 17 0.06 14.48 -7.65
CA ALA A 17 0.50 13.66 -6.53
C ALA A 17 1.95 13.22 -6.72
N THR A 18 2.35 12.86 -7.94
CA THR A 18 3.75 12.58 -8.25
C THR A 18 4.63 13.83 -8.11
N ARG A 19 4.15 15.00 -8.53
CA ARG A 19 4.89 16.26 -8.36
C ARG A 19 5.15 16.58 -6.89
N GLU A 20 4.12 16.50 -6.05
CA GLU A 20 4.26 16.71 -4.61
C GLU A 20 5.28 15.78 -3.98
N TYR A 21 5.29 14.51 -4.40
CA TYR A 21 6.28 13.55 -3.93
C TYR A 21 7.70 13.98 -4.31
N PHE A 22 7.95 14.41 -5.55
CA PHE A 22 9.24 14.95 -5.98
C PHE A 22 9.64 16.21 -5.18
N ASP A 23 8.70 17.12 -4.93
CA ASP A 23 8.95 18.33 -4.14
C ASP A 23 9.36 17.99 -2.70
N ARG A 24 8.70 17.02 -2.04
CA ARG A 24 9.07 16.51 -0.70
C ARG A 24 10.47 15.89 -0.67
N LEU A 25 10.97 15.41 -1.81
CA LEU A 25 12.33 14.90 -1.95
C LEU A 25 13.35 15.99 -2.30
N GLY A 26 12.93 17.25 -2.50
CA GLY A 26 13.78 18.34 -2.97
C GLY A 26 14.17 18.19 -4.44
N ARG A 27 13.38 17.43 -5.21
CA ARG A 27 13.64 17.07 -6.61
C ARG A 27 12.57 17.61 -7.56
N GLY A 28 11.84 18.65 -7.19
CA GLY A 28 10.77 19.23 -8.02
C GLY A 28 11.17 19.54 -9.47
N ALA A 29 12.44 19.94 -9.69
CA ALA A 29 12.97 20.21 -11.02
C ALA A 29 13.10 18.97 -11.93
N ASP A 30 13.13 17.76 -11.35
CA ASP A 30 13.19 16.50 -12.10
C ASP A 30 11.81 16.01 -12.54
N TRP A 31 10.73 16.54 -11.95
CA TRP A 31 9.37 16.11 -12.25
C TRP A 31 8.96 16.54 -13.66
N ARG A 32 8.21 15.66 -14.34
CA ARG A 32 7.59 15.94 -15.64
C ARG A 32 6.19 15.32 -15.67
N PRO A 33 5.17 16.05 -16.16
CA PRO A 33 3.86 15.47 -16.35
C PRO A 33 3.91 14.42 -17.47
N LEU A 34 3.24 13.30 -17.26
CA LEU A 34 3.12 12.20 -18.22
C LEU A 34 1.71 11.63 -18.11
N ALA A 35 1.01 11.57 -19.23
CA ALA A 35 -0.32 11.00 -19.33
C ALA A 35 -0.42 10.22 -20.65
N ALA A 36 -1.43 9.35 -20.74
CA ALA A 36 -1.77 8.72 -22.01
C ALA A 36 -2.28 9.77 -23.00
N ASP A 37 -2.10 9.51 -24.30
CA ASP A 37 -2.68 10.34 -25.35
C ASP A 37 -4.23 10.20 -25.32
N PRO A 38 -5.00 11.26 -25.71
CA PRO A 38 -6.45 11.22 -25.66
C PRO A 38 -7.11 10.13 -26.54
N ASP A 39 -6.38 9.63 -27.53
CA ASP A 39 -6.78 8.59 -28.49
C ASP A 39 -6.02 7.27 -28.28
N ALA A 40 -5.39 7.08 -27.12
CA ALA A 40 -4.78 5.82 -26.75
C ALA A 40 -5.82 4.69 -26.71
N GLU A 41 -5.50 3.56 -27.34
CA GLU A 41 -6.32 2.35 -27.33
C GLU A 41 -5.77 1.33 -26.34
N TYR A 42 -6.67 0.59 -25.68
CA TYR A 42 -6.35 -0.49 -24.74
C TYR A 42 -7.00 -1.79 -25.19
N ASP A 43 -6.29 -2.92 -25.05
CA ASP A 43 -6.85 -4.25 -25.36
C ASP A 43 -8.03 -4.61 -24.43
N GLU A 44 -7.98 -4.12 -23.19
CA GLU A 44 -9.02 -4.31 -22.17
C GLU A 44 -9.09 -3.07 -21.27
N GLU A 45 -10.30 -2.67 -20.90
CA GLU A 45 -10.58 -1.60 -19.95
C GLU A 45 -11.35 -2.16 -18.76
N VAL A 46 -10.85 -1.88 -17.55
CA VAL A 46 -11.47 -2.30 -16.30
C VAL A 46 -11.82 -1.07 -15.48
N GLU A 47 -13.11 -0.86 -15.24
CA GLU A 47 -13.60 0.21 -14.37
C GLU A 47 -13.73 -0.30 -12.93
N VAL A 48 -13.14 0.42 -11.97
CA VAL A 48 -13.16 0.06 -10.55
C VAL A 48 -13.77 1.21 -9.75
N ASP A 49 -14.94 0.96 -9.13
CA ASP A 49 -15.57 1.91 -8.22
C ASP A 49 -14.89 1.87 -6.85
N LEU A 50 -14.07 2.90 -6.58
CA LEU A 50 -13.35 3.03 -5.30
C LEU A 50 -14.29 3.29 -4.11
N SER A 51 -15.51 3.77 -4.35
CA SER A 51 -16.48 4.04 -3.27
C SER A 51 -17.16 2.77 -2.76
N ALA A 52 -17.17 1.71 -3.56
CA ALA A 52 -17.68 0.40 -3.20
C ALA A 52 -16.63 -0.49 -2.50
N LEU A 53 -15.35 -0.08 -2.47
CA LEU A 53 -14.28 -0.86 -1.85
C LEU A 53 -14.41 -0.86 -0.32
N GLU A 54 -14.33 -2.06 0.25
CA GLU A 54 -14.19 -2.29 1.69
C GLU A 54 -12.83 -2.95 2.01
N PRO A 55 -12.42 -3.05 3.29
CA PRO A 55 -11.18 -3.75 3.63
C PRO A 55 -11.22 -5.22 3.20
N LEU A 56 -10.23 -5.61 2.40
CA LEU A 56 -10.06 -6.97 1.87
C LEU A 56 -8.82 -7.65 2.46
N VAL A 57 -8.82 -8.98 2.45
CA VAL A 57 -7.68 -9.82 2.85
C VAL A 57 -7.50 -10.99 1.90
N ALA A 58 -6.26 -11.23 1.46
CA ALA A 58 -5.88 -12.41 0.70
C ALA A 58 -5.68 -13.61 1.65
N LEU A 59 -6.33 -14.73 1.36
CA LEU A 59 -6.25 -15.96 2.12
C LEU A 59 -5.03 -16.80 1.73
N PRO A 60 -4.55 -17.70 2.61
CA PRO A 60 -3.43 -18.57 2.29
C PRO A 60 -3.64 -19.40 1.02
N GLY A 61 -2.54 -19.59 0.28
CA GLY A 61 -2.45 -20.43 -0.91
C GLY A 61 -2.42 -19.67 -2.24
N SER A 62 -2.95 -18.43 -2.30
CA SER A 62 -2.89 -17.59 -3.50
C SER A 62 -3.18 -16.12 -3.16
N PRO A 63 -2.47 -15.15 -3.77
CA PRO A 63 -2.78 -13.72 -3.63
C PRO A 63 -4.15 -13.35 -4.20
N ASP A 64 -4.67 -14.11 -5.18
CA ASP A 64 -5.97 -13.85 -5.82
C ASP A 64 -7.16 -14.36 -5.00
N ARG A 65 -6.89 -15.12 -3.93
CA ARG A 65 -7.94 -15.65 -3.05
C ARG A 65 -8.36 -14.60 -2.03
N VAL A 66 -9.06 -13.57 -2.48
CA VAL A 66 -9.40 -12.40 -1.67
C VAL A 66 -10.84 -12.47 -1.15
N VAL A 67 -11.03 -12.11 0.12
CA VAL A 67 -12.36 -11.97 0.75
C VAL A 67 -12.43 -10.66 1.56
N PRO A 68 -13.63 -10.12 1.82
CA PRO A 68 -13.82 -9.08 2.83
C PRO A 68 -13.26 -9.50 4.19
N VAL A 69 -12.62 -8.57 4.90
CA VAL A 69 -12.05 -8.84 6.23
C VAL A 69 -13.11 -9.35 7.21
N THR A 70 -14.36 -8.89 7.06
CA THR A 70 -15.52 -9.30 7.87
C THR A 70 -15.83 -10.80 7.77
N GLU A 71 -15.51 -11.47 6.66
CA GLU A 71 -15.77 -12.91 6.50
C GLU A 71 -14.84 -13.78 7.35
N VAL A 72 -13.67 -13.26 7.73
CA VAL A 72 -12.67 -13.97 8.54
C VAL A 72 -12.46 -13.35 9.91
N GLU A 73 -13.37 -12.46 10.32
CA GLU A 73 -13.33 -11.84 11.64
C GLU A 73 -13.33 -12.89 12.75
N GLY A 74 -12.50 -12.67 13.78
CA GLY A 74 -12.34 -13.62 14.89
C GLY A 74 -11.39 -14.78 14.62
N THR A 75 -10.83 -14.89 13.41
CA THR A 75 -9.77 -15.86 13.12
C THR A 75 -8.55 -15.58 14.01
N PRO A 76 -8.09 -16.56 14.83
CA PRO A 76 -6.93 -16.36 15.67
C PRO A 76 -5.67 -16.22 14.82
N ILE A 77 -4.80 -15.29 15.23
CA ILE A 77 -3.50 -15.05 14.60
C ILE A 77 -2.41 -15.01 15.67
N ASP A 78 -1.23 -15.54 15.33
CA ASP A 78 -0.08 -15.60 16.22
C ASP A 78 0.97 -14.52 15.91
N GLN A 79 0.93 -13.97 14.69
CA GLN A 79 1.87 -12.94 14.24
C GLN A 79 1.20 -11.93 13.31
N VAL A 80 1.57 -10.66 13.48
CA VAL A 80 1.29 -9.57 12.55
C VAL A 80 2.62 -8.99 12.09
N VAL A 81 2.82 -8.96 10.78
CA VAL A 81 3.98 -8.33 10.15
C VAL A 81 3.50 -7.12 9.36
N VAL A 82 3.99 -5.95 9.74
CA VAL A 82 3.72 -4.66 9.08
C VAL A 82 4.99 -4.23 8.34
N GLY A 83 4.86 -3.83 7.08
CA GLY A 83 6.00 -3.44 6.25
C GLY A 83 6.09 -4.25 4.97
N SER A 84 7.33 -4.46 4.48
CA SER A 84 7.73 -5.02 3.17
C SER A 84 7.99 -3.97 2.09
N CYS A 85 8.31 -4.39 0.87
CA CYS A 85 8.47 -3.48 -0.27
C CYS A 85 7.14 -2.83 -0.72
N THR A 86 5.99 -3.37 -0.31
CA THR A 86 4.68 -2.92 -0.81
C THR A 86 4.03 -1.87 0.10
N ASN A 87 4.07 -2.06 1.42
CA ASN A 87 3.35 -1.22 2.39
C ASN A 87 4.27 -0.81 3.54
N SER A 88 5.19 0.10 3.25
CA SER A 88 6.20 0.56 4.21
C SER A 88 6.59 2.04 4.06
N SER A 89 5.70 2.81 3.42
CA SER A 89 5.78 4.26 3.36
C SER A 89 5.58 4.89 4.74
N TRP A 90 5.77 6.21 4.83
CA TRP A 90 5.45 6.95 6.05
C TRP A 90 3.96 6.85 6.37
N GLU A 91 3.11 6.96 5.36
CA GLU A 91 1.66 6.90 5.46
C GLU A 91 1.18 5.54 6.01
N ASP A 92 1.78 4.44 5.56
CA ASP A 92 1.50 3.08 6.09
C ASP A 92 1.85 2.99 7.58
N MET A 93 3.05 3.44 7.95
CA MET A 93 3.55 3.39 9.33
C MET A 93 2.72 4.28 10.25
N TRP A 94 2.33 5.46 9.77
CA TRP A 94 1.45 6.37 10.48
C TRP A 94 0.06 5.76 10.71
N ALA A 95 -0.55 5.16 9.69
CA ALA A 95 -1.87 4.54 9.80
C ALA A 95 -1.87 3.41 10.84
N VAL A 96 -0.85 2.56 10.82
CA VAL A 96 -0.67 1.47 11.80
C VAL A 96 -0.48 2.05 13.21
N GLY A 97 0.44 3.01 13.36
CA GLY A 97 0.69 3.67 14.64
C GLY A 97 -0.56 4.35 15.22
N HIS A 98 -1.38 4.96 14.36
CA HIS A 98 -2.66 5.54 14.73
C HIS A 98 -3.66 4.48 15.19
N ALA A 99 -3.81 3.38 14.44
CA ALA A 99 -4.75 2.30 14.74
C ALA A 99 -4.48 1.60 16.09
N ILE A 100 -3.21 1.50 16.48
CA ILE A 100 -2.79 0.85 17.73
C ILE A 100 -2.50 1.83 18.88
N ARG A 101 -2.67 3.14 18.68
CA ARG A 101 -2.35 4.15 19.69
C ARG A 101 -3.13 3.90 20.98
N GLY A 102 -2.40 3.86 22.10
CA GLY A 102 -2.97 3.61 23.43
C GLY A 102 -3.40 2.16 23.70
N LYS A 103 -3.23 1.26 22.71
CA LYS A 103 -3.50 -0.18 22.86
C LYS A 103 -2.21 -0.92 23.21
N ARG A 104 -2.36 -2.16 23.67
CA ARG A 104 -1.24 -3.09 23.89
C ARG A 104 -1.44 -4.32 23.03
N VAL A 105 -0.35 -4.81 22.45
CA VAL A 105 -0.32 -6.09 21.74
C VAL A 105 -0.63 -7.20 22.76
N ALA A 106 -1.48 -8.16 22.36
CA ALA A 106 -1.82 -9.29 23.20
C ALA A 106 -0.55 -10.12 23.53
N PRO A 107 -0.41 -10.69 24.74
CA PRO A 107 0.81 -11.42 25.13
C PRO A 107 1.14 -12.62 24.23
N SER A 108 0.13 -13.22 23.60
CA SER A 108 0.27 -14.35 22.68
C SER A 108 0.59 -13.93 21.24
N LEU A 109 0.62 -12.63 20.92
CA LEU A 109 0.75 -12.11 19.57
C LEU A 109 2.12 -11.46 19.36
N SER A 110 2.83 -11.87 18.32
CA SER A 110 4.05 -11.20 17.86
C SER A 110 3.70 -10.08 16.87
N LEU A 111 3.99 -8.82 17.20
CA LEU A 111 3.91 -7.70 16.26
C LEU A 111 5.31 -7.31 15.80
N VAL A 112 5.55 -7.34 14.50
CA VAL A 112 6.82 -6.90 13.89
C VAL A 112 6.54 -5.79 12.89
N VAL A 113 7.31 -4.70 12.96
CA VAL A 113 7.16 -3.53 12.10
C VAL A 113 8.47 -3.27 11.37
N PHE A 114 8.43 -3.27 10.04
CA PHE A 114 9.56 -3.09 9.13
C PHE A 114 9.37 -1.82 8.27
N PRO A 115 9.98 -0.69 8.64
CA PRO A 115 9.98 0.50 7.81
C PRO A 115 10.70 0.25 6.47
N GLY A 116 10.23 0.87 5.39
CA GLY A 116 10.69 0.58 4.02
C GLY A 116 12.10 1.08 3.70
N SER A 117 12.61 2.00 4.51
CA SER A 117 13.97 2.52 4.39
C SER A 117 14.44 3.13 5.71
N ALA A 118 15.75 3.35 5.82
CA ALA A 118 16.34 4.11 6.93
C ALA A 118 15.70 5.50 7.08
N ARG A 119 15.38 6.16 5.95
CA ARG A 119 14.72 7.47 5.96
C ARG A 119 13.33 7.41 6.60
N ILE A 120 12.53 6.38 6.30
CA ILE A 120 11.20 6.23 6.93
C ILE A 120 11.35 5.98 8.42
N LEU A 121 12.30 5.13 8.84
CA LEU A 121 12.59 4.91 10.26
C LEU A 121 13.00 6.21 10.97
N GLU A 122 13.83 7.05 10.35
CA GLU A 122 14.20 8.36 10.90
C GLU A 122 13.01 9.31 11.05
N VAL A 123 12.08 9.32 10.09
CA VAL A 123 10.85 10.12 10.18
C VAL A 123 9.96 9.62 11.32
N MET A 124 9.83 8.30 11.48
CA MET A 124 9.05 7.70 12.58
C MET A 124 9.62 7.98 13.97
N ALA A 125 10.94 8.20 14.08
CA ALA A 125 11.61 8.44 15.35
C ALA A 125 11.51 9.89 15.85
N ARG A 126 10.95 10.80 15.04
CA ARG A 126 10.77 12.22 15.36
C ARG A 126 9.36 12.49 15.90
#